data_AF-A0A257M5C8-F1
#
_entry.id   AF-A0A257M5C8-F1
#
_cell.length_a   1.000
_cell.length_b   1.000
_cell.length_c   1.000
_cell.angle_alpha   90.00
_cell.angle_beta   90.00
_cell.angle_gamma   90.00
#
_symmetry.space_group_name_H-M   'P 1'
#
loop_
_entity.id
_entity.type
_entity.pdbx_description
1 polymer ?
#
loop_
_entity_poly.entity_id
_entity_poly.type
_entity_poly.pdbx_seq_one_letter_code
_entity_poly.pdbx_strand_id
1 'polypeptide(L)'
;TLLAAIEAIRFDALIGGARRDEEKARAKERIFSHRDDFGQWDPKNQRPELWNLFNGRKHPGEHFRVFPLSNFTEMDIWMYMQREGIVLPSLYYAHERDTVTRNGTILAVSEFVQPREGEKVERKVIRFRTMGDATITGAIESTADTMEKIIEEVAAARQTERGNRADDKRSETAMEDRKKEGYF
;
A
#
# COMPACT_ATOMS: atom_id res chain seq x y z
N THR A 1 -10.25 -10.26 11.72
CA THR A 1 -9.15 -10.19 10.74
C THR A 1 -9.71 -10.42 9.36
N LEU A 2 -8.96 -10.12 8.28
CA LEU A 2 -9.41 -10.37 6.91
C LEU A 2 -9.79 -11.84 6.67
N LEU A 3 -8.96 -12.78 7.14
CA LEU A 3 -9.22 -14.22 7.03
C LEU A 3 -10.54 -14.64 7.70
N ALA A 4 -10.84 -14.13 8.89
CA ALA A 4 -12.10 -14.43 9.57
C ALA A 4 -13.33 -13.93 8.79
N ALA A 5 -13.22 -12.78 8.11
CA ALA A 5 -14.31 -12.27 7.26
C ALA A 5 -14.50 -13.12 6.00
N ILE A 6 -13.40 -13.59 5.39
CA ILE A 6 -13.45 -14.51 4.24
C ILE A 6 -14.11 -15.82 4.62
N GLU A 7 -13.74 -16.40 5.76
CA GLU A 7 -14.32 -17.66 6.24
C GLU A 7 -15.81 -17.53 6.56
N ALA A 8 -16.21 -16.43 7.23
CA ALA A 8 -17.59 -16.20 7.62
C ALA A 8 -18.52 -15.93 6.42
N ILE A 9 -18.07 -15.12 5.45
CA ILE A 9 -18.90 -14.68 4.32
C ILE A 9 -18.70 -15.57 3.08
N ARG A 10 -17.63 -16.37 3.05
CA ARG A 10 -17.24 -17.28 1.96
C ARG A 10 -17.07 -16.55 0.63
N PHE A 11 -16.28 -15.49 0.64
CA PHE A 11 -15.95 -14.76 -0.59
C PHE A 11 -15.13 -15.62 -1.55
N ASP A 12 -15.57 -15.68 -2.81
CA ASP A 12 -14.88 -16.38 -3.89
C ASP A 12 -13.72 -15.57 -4.49
N ALA A 13 -13.81 -14.25 -4.41
CA ALA A 13 -12.81 -13.32 -4.91
C ALA A 13 -12.82 -12.02 -4.10
N LEU A 14 -11.65 -11.45 -3.89
CA LEU A 14 -11.45 -10.18 -3.20
C LEU A 14 -10.63 -9.24 -4.07
N ILE A 15 -11.11 -8.01 -4.23
CA ILE A 15 -10.40 -6.99 -5.00
C ILE A 15 -9.45 -6.24 -4.07
N GLY A 16 -8.17 -6.23 -4.42
CA GLY A 16 -7.12 -5.48 -3.72
C GLY A 16 -6.59 -4.33 -4.58
N GLY A 17 -6.20 -3.24 -3.92
CA GLY A 17 -5.59 -2.07 -4.56
C GLY A 17 -4.07 -2.14 -4.73
N ALA A 18 -3.46 -3.32 -4.55
CA ALA A 18 -2.02 -3.51 -4.71
C ALA A 18 -1.56 -3.26 -6.14
N ARG A 19 -0.35 -2.69 -6.29
CA ARG A 19 0.28 -2.41 -7.59
C ARG A 19 1.71 -2.90 -7.62
N ARG A 20 2.22 -3.21 -8.82
CA ARG A 20 3.56 -3.78 -9.00
C ARG A 20 4.68 -2.77 -8.76
N ASP A 21 4.42 -1.48 -8.97
CA ASP A 21 5.39 -0.40 -8.81
C ASP A 21 5.59 0.03 -7.34
N GLU A 22 4.64 -0.32 -6.45
CA GLU A 22 4.68 0.05 -5.04
C GLU A 22 5.93 -0.44 -4.32
N GLU A 23 6.38 -1.65 -4.64
CA GLU A 23 7.49 -2.32 -3.97
C GLU A 23 8.10 -3.44 -4.84
N LYS A 24 9.42 -3.62 -4.78
CA LYS A 24 10.16 -4.60 -5.60
C LYS A 24 9.62 -6.03 -5.50
N ALA A 25 9.19 -6.46 -4.31
CA ALA A 25 8.66 -7.80 -4.08
C ALA A 25 7.31 -8.04 -4.81
N ARG A 26 6.59 -6.97 -5.17
CA ARG A 26 5.33 -7.05 -5.92
C ARG A 26 5.53 -7.09 -7.43
N ALA A 27 6.75 -6.87 -7.94
CA ALA A 27 7.02 -6.85 -9.37
C ALA A 27 6.63 -8.15 -10.10
N LYS A 28 6.59 -9.28 -9.38
CA LYS A 28 6.20 -10.60 -9.91
C LYS A 28 4.75 -11.00 -9.57
N GLU A 29 3.96 -10.09 -9.00
CA GLU A 29 2.56 -10.39 -8.66
C GLU A 29 1.69 -10.52 -9.91
N ARG A 30 0.75 -11.46 -9.83
CA ARG A 30 -0.26 -11.74 -10.84
C ARG A 30 -1.51 -10.92 -10.56
N ILE A 31 -2.32 -10.67 -11.59
CA ILE A 31 -3.63 -10.03 -11.40
C ILE A 31 -4.54 -10.94 -10.60
N PHE A 32 -4.54 -12.24 -10.88
CA PHE A 32 -5.22 -13.29 -10.10
C PHE A 32 -4.20 -14.05 -9.26
N SER A 33 -4.23 -13.81 -7.96
CA SER A 33 -3.50 -14.61 -6.97
C SER A 33 -4.46 -15.65 -6.37
N HIS A 34 -4.22 -16.92 -6.70
CA HIS A 34 -5.00 -18.04 -6.20
C HIS A 34 -4.63 -18.37 -4.75
N ARG A 35 -5.64 -18.69 -3.95
CA ARG A 35 -5.55 -19.14 -2.56
C ARG A 35 -6.27 -20.48 -2.41
N ASP A 36 -5.67 -21.38 -1.64
CA ASP A 36 -6.31 -22.64 -1.28
C ASP A 36 -7.45 -22.44 -0.26
N ASP A 37 -8.06 -23.53 0.19
CA ASP A 37 -9.15 -23.57 1.17
C ASP A 37 -8.75 -23.05 2.56
N PHE A 38 -7.46 -23.14 2.91
CA PHE A 38 -6.90 -22.55 4.12
C PHE A 38 -6.46 -21.09 3.93
N GLY A 39 -6.60 -20.54 2.72
CA GLY A 39 -6.20 -19.19 2.38
C GLY A 39 -4.70 -19.01 2.16
N GLN A 40 -3.95 -20.10 2.01
CA GLN A 40 -2.51 -20.06 1.76
C GLN A 40 -2.20 -19.84 0.28
N TRP A 41 -0.98 -19.39 0.02
CA TRP A 41 -0.47 -19.18 -1.33
C TRP A 41 0.53 -20.27 -1.72
N ASP A 42 0.24 -20.98 -2.80
CA ASP A 42 1.17 -21.93 -3.43
C ASP A 42 1.63 -21.41 -4.81
N PRO A 43 2.94 -21.22 -5.05
CA PRO A 43 3.49 -20.88 -6.35
C PRO A 43 3.03 -21.80 -7.49
N LYS A 44 2.85 -23.10 -7.22
CA LYS A 44 2.49 -24.11 -8.23
C LYS A 44 1.05 -23.99 -8.71
N ASN A 45 0.17 -23.47 -7.85
CA ASN A 45 -1.24 -23.27 -8.18
C ASN A 45 -1.51 -21.94 -8.90
N GLN A 46 -0.49 -21.08 -9.02
CA GLN A 46 -0.59 -19.83 -9.74
C GLN A 46 -0.60 -20.06 -11.25
N ARG A 47 -1.53 -19.40 -11.93
CA ARG A 47 -1.82 -19.68 -13.34
C ARG A 47 -1.14 -18.69 -14.27
N PRO A 48 -0.68 -19.12 -15.45
CA PRO A 48 -0.26 -18.20 -16.50
C PRO A 48 -1.40 -17.24 -16.87
N GLU A 49 -1.06 -15.97 -17.02
CA GLU A 49 -1.96 -14.92 -17.48
C GLU A 49 -1.48 -14.50 -18.87
N LEU A 50 -2.12 -15.04 -19.91
CA LEU A 50 -1.75 -14.76 -21.30
C LEU A 50 -2.72 -13.72 -21.86
N TRP A 51 -2.19 -12.63 -22.42
CA TRP A 51 -2.98 -11.47 -22.86
C TRP A 51 -3.89 -10.93 -21.73
N ASN A 52 -5.18 -10.75 -22.00
CA ASN A 52 -6.20 -10.36 -21.03
C ASN A 52 -7.14 -11.53 -20.71
N LEU A 53 -6.64 -12.77 -20.82
CA LEU A 53 -7.38 -13.99 -20.50
C LEU A 53 -7.01 -14.46 -19.10
N PHE A 54 -7.99 -14.45 -18.20
CA PHE A 54 -7.82 -14.85 -16.80
C PHE A 54 -8.55 -16.17 -16.53
N ASN A 55 -7.85 -17.13 -15.91
CA ASN A 55 -8.46 -18.39 -15.50
C ASN A 55 -8.98 -18.29 -14.07
N GLY A 56 -10.27 -18.00 -13.91
CA GLY A 56 -10.96 -17.92 -12.63
C GLY A 56 -11.59 -19.23 -12.11
N ARG A 57 -11.31 -20.39 -12.72
CA ARG A 57 -11.85 -21.68 -12.23
C ARG A 57 -11.34 -21.98 -10.82
N LYS A 58 -12.13 -22.52 -9.91
CA LYS A 58 -11.65 -22.88 -8.56
C LYS A 58 -12.43 -24.06 -8.00
N HIS A 59 -11.82 -24.73 -7.03
CA HIS A 59 -12.49 -25.75 -6.22
C HIS A 59 -13.31 -25.08 -5.09
N PRO A 60 -14.25 -25.81 -4.46
CA PRO A 60 -14.93 -25.32 -3.26
C PRO A 60 -13.93 -24.96 -2.16
N GLY A 61 -14.16 -23.85 -1.45
CA GLY A 61 -13.27 -23.35 -0.39
C GLY A 61 -12.12 -22.47 -0.89
N GLU A 62 -11.61 -22.72 -2.09
CA GLU A 62 -10.59 -21.85 -2.71
C GLU A 62 -11.14 -20.48 -3.05
N HIS A 63 -10.26 -19.49 -3.17
CA HIS A 63 -10.65 -18.13 -3.53
C HIS A 63 -9.49 -17.38 -4.20
N PHE A 64 -9.78 -16.17 -4.70
CA PHE A 64 -8.78 -15.32 -5.35
C PHE A 64 -8.59 -13.99 -4.63
N ARG A 65 -7.35 -13.49 -4.65
CA ARG A 65 -7.07 -12.05 -4.56
C ARG A 65 -6.87 -11.52 -5.97
N VAL A 66 -7.62 -10.48 -6.31
CA VAL A 66 -7.65 -9.88 -7.65
C VAL A 66 -7.14 -8.46 -7.56
N PHE A 67 -6.16 -8.10 -8.39
CA PHE A 67 -5.48 -6.81 -8.34
C PHE A 67 -5.61 -6.05 -9.67
N PRO A 68 -6.76 -5.39 -9.94
CA PRO A 68 -7.02 -4.72 -11.22
C PRO A 68 -6.03 -3.61 -11.55
N LEU A 69 -5.49 -2.96 -10.52
CA LEU A 69 -4.56 -1.85 -10.64
C LEU A 69 -3.10 -2.30 -10.76
N SER A 70 -2.82 -3.60 -10.89
CA SER A 70 -1.45 -4.15 -10.91
C SER A 70 -0.50 -3.44 -11.87
N ASN A 71 -1.00 -2.93 -12.99
CA ASN A 71 -0.22 -2.26 -14.04
C ASN A 71 -0.25 -0.73 -13.95
N PHE A 72 -0.96 -0.15 -12.99
CA PHE A 72 -0.99 1.29 -12.77
C PHE A 72 0.27 1.71 -11.99
N THR A 73 0.88 2.79 -12.42
CA THR A 73 1.93 3.49 -11.68
C THR A 73 1.34 4.48 -10.67
N GLU A 74 2.15 4.99 -9.74
CA GLU A 74 1.74 6.08 -8.83
C GLU A 74 1.19 7.26 -9.64
N MET A 75 1.85 7.61 -10.75
CA MET A 75 1.39 8.68 -11.64
C MET A 75 0.01 8.41 -12.25
N ASP A 76 -0.24 7.18 -12.73
CA ASP A 76 -1.52 6.81 -13.31
C ASP A 76 -2.66 6.97 -12.30
N ILE A 77 -2.42 6.61 -11.03
CA ILE A 77 -3.39 6.76 -9.95
C ILE A 77 -3.72 8.23 -9.71
N TRP A 78 -2.70 9.09 -9.58
CA TRP A 78 -2.92 10.53 -9.38
C TRP A 78 -3.63 11.20 -10.56
N MET A 79 -3.20 10.92 -11.79
CA MET A 79 -3.85 11.43 -13.00
C MET A 79 -5.30 10.95 -13.13
N TYR A 80 -5.57 9.68 -12.80
CA TYR A 80 -6.93 9.15 -12.81
C TYR A 80 -7.82 9.85 -11.78
N MET A 81 -7.34 10.02 -10.54
CA MET A 81 -8.09 10.71 -9.49
C MET A 81 -8.39 12.16 -9.86
N GLN A 82 -7.45 12.87 -10.47
CA GLN A 82 -7.68 14.23 -10.96
C GLN A 82 -8.73 14.26 -12.07
N ARG A 83 -8.62 13.36 -13.07
CA ARG A 83 -9.56 13.30 -14.19
C ARG A 83 -10.99 12.99 -13.76
N GLU A 84 -11.14 12.05 -12.83
CA GLU A 84 -12.45 11.62 -12.32
C GLU A 84 -12.98 12.50 -11.16
N GLY A 85 -12.19 13.47 -10.69
CA GLY A 85 -12.58 14.35 -9.57
C GLY A 85 -12.74 13.61 -8.23
N ILE A 86 -11.90 12.61 -7.97
CA ILE A 86 -11.96 11.80 -6.74
C ILE A 86 -11.44 12.60 -5.55
N VAL A 87 -12.28 12.77 -4.53
CA VAL A 87 -11.92 13.48 -3.30
C VAL A 87 -11.05 12.60 -2.41
N LEU A 88 -9.93 13.15 -1.95
CA LEU A 88 -9.01 12.50 -1.03
C LEU A 88 -9.11 13.06 0.39
N PRO A 89 -8.81 12.24 1.42
CA PRO A 89 -8.58 12.74 2.77
C PRO A 89 -7.51 13.83 2.82
N SER A 90 -7.69 14.81 3.70
CA SER A 90 -6.75 15.94 3.86
C SER A 90 -5.31 15.52 4.15
N LEU A 91 -5.11 14.36 4.76
CA LEU A 91 -3.80 13.80 5.10
C LEU A 91 -2.86 13.61 3.89
N TYR A 92 -3.41 13.45 2.68
CA TYR A 92 -2.62 13.33 1.45
C TYR A 92 -2.04 14.67 0.97
N TYR A 93 -2.62 15.78 1.39
CA TYR A 93 -2.15 17.13 1.07
C TYR A 93 -1.19 17.64 2.14
N ALA A 94 -0.29 18.52 1.72
CA ALA A 94 0.69 19.13 2.59
C ALA A 94 0.04 20.04 3.63
N HIS A 95 0.37 19.80 4.89
CA HIS A 95 -0.07 20.61 6.02
C HIS A 95 1.07 20.80 7.01
N GLU A 96 1.09 21.96 7.67
CA GLU A 96 1.99 22.20 8.80
C GLU A 96 1.56 21.35 9.99
N ARG A 97 2.49 20.55 10.53
CA ARG A 97 2.27 19.69 11.70
C ARG A 97 3.49 19.72 12.61
N ASP A 98 3.24 19.53 13.89
CA ASP A 98 4.30 19.19 14.83
C ASP A 98 4.70 17.73 14.61
N THR A 99 6.00 17.47 14.52
CA THR A 99 6.55 16.18 14.12
C THR A 99 7.70 15.76 15.01
N VAL A 100 7.94 14.45 15.11
CA VAL A 100 9.13 13.86 15.70
C VAL A 100 9.79 12.94 14.69
N THR A 101 11.13 12.94 14.64
CA THR A 101 11.87 12.02 13.77
C THR A 101 12.35 10.83 14.59
N ARG A 102 11.83 9.64 14.29
CA ARG A 102 12.19 8.40 14.97
C ARG A 102 12.72 7.39 13.94
N ASN A 103 13.94 6.91 14.15
CA ASN A 103 14.61 5.97 13.23
C ASN A 103 14.63 6.47 11.77
N GLY A 104 14.88 7.77 11.57
CA GLY A 104 14.90 8.41 10.25
C GLY A 104 13.54 8.54 9.56
N THR A 105 12.44 8.32 10.28
CA THR A 105 11.06 8.48 9.78
C THR A 105 10.41 9.67 10.48
N ILE A 106 9.80 10.57 9.69
CA ILE A 106 9.05 11.70 10.23
C ILE A 106 7.67 11.20 10.64
N LEU A 107 7.32 11.36 11.91
CA LEU A 107 6.02 10.99 12.44
C LEU A 107 5.27 12.26 12.87
N ALA A 108 4.00 12.37 12.48
CA ALA A 108 3.15 13.47 12.94
C ALA A 108 2.75 13.23 14.41
N VAL A 109 2.93 14.25 15.24
CA VAL A 109 2.48 14.20 16.64
C VAL A 109 0.95 14.12 16.65
N SER A 110 0.43 13.18 17.44
CA SER A 110 -1.01 12.90 17.57
C SER A 110 -1.27 12.19 18.90
N GLU A 111 -2.53 11.93 19.24
CA GLU A 111 -2.88 11.14 20.43
C GLU A 111 -2.17 9.77 20.48
N PHE A 112 -1.87 9.17 19.33
CA PHE A 112 -1.19 7.87 19.22
C PHE A 112 0.34 7.98 19.14
N VAL A 113 0.86 9.15 18.74
CA VAL A 113 2.29 9.40 18.57
C VAL A 113 2.69 10.60 19.42
N GLN A 114 3.10 10.30 20.64
CA GLN A 114 3.64 11.29 21.56
C GLN A 114 5.18 11.32 21.48
N PRO A 115 5.79 12.51 21.64
CA PRO A 115 7.24 12.63 21.80
C PRO A 115 7.72 11.84 23.01
N ARG A 116 8.84 11.10 22.85
CA ARG A 116 9.54 10.43 23.95
C ARG A 116 10.55 11.39 24.58
N GLU A 117 11.04 11.04 25.78
CA GLU A 117 12.11 11.79 26.44
C GLU A 117 13.33 11.92 25.51
N GLY A 118 13.82 13.16 25.34
CA GLY A 118 14.94 13.47 24.45
C GLY A 118 14.58 13.63 22.96
N GLU A 119 13.35 13.33 22.54
CA GLU A 119 12.90 13.61 21.17
C GLU A 119 12.57 15.10 20.99
N LYS A 120 13.09 15.70 19.92
CA LYS A 120 12.81 17.09 19.57
C LYS A 120 11.54 17.15 18.70
N VAL A 121 10.58 17.96 19.14
CA VAL A 121 9.42 18.32 18.33
C VAL A 121 9.80 19.43 17.37
N GLU A 122 9.53 19.23 16.08
CA GLU A 122 9.77 20.21 15.04
C GLU A 122 8.52 20.42 14.20
N ARG A 123 8.25 21.67 13.87
CA ARG A 123 7.14 22.05 13.00
C ARG A 123 7.59 21.95 11.55
N LYS A 124 6.93 21.09 10.79
CA LYS A 124 7.26 20.80 9.38
C LYS A 124 6.01 20.81 8.53
N VAL A 125 6.14 21.21 7.26
CA VAL A 125 5.08 21.04 6.27
C VAL A 125 5.21 19.66 5.66
N ILE A 126 4.24 18.80 5.95
CA ILE A 126 4.30 17.38 5.61
C ILE A 126 3.00 16.86 4.98
N ARG A 127 3.13 15.81 4.19
CA ARG A 127 2.01 15.00 3.69
C ARG A 127 2.29 13.51 3.84
N PHE A 128 1.25 12.70 3.69
CA PHE A 128 1.38 11.25 3.68
C PHE A 128 1.18 10.70 2.27
N ARG A 129 2.16 9.95 1.75
CA ARG A 129 2.02 9.22 0.47
C ARG A 129 1.28 7.90 0.65
N THR A 130 1.51 7.22 1.77
CA THR A 130 0.86 5.96 2.13
C THR A 130 0.31 6.11 3.54
N MET A 131 -0.79 5.42 3.85
CA MET A 131 -1.41 5.48 5.18
C MET A 131 -1.72 4.07 5.69
N GLY A 132 -1.38 3.85 6.95
CA GLY A 132 -1.80 2.71 7.76
C GLY A 132 -2.07 3.22 9.17
N ASP A 133 -1.55 2.54 10.18
CA ASP A 133 -1.68 3.01 11.56
C ASP A 133 -0.79 4.24 11.81
N ALA A 134 -1.28 5.18 12.63
CA ALA A 134 -0.61 6.45 12.93
C ALA A 134 0.81 6.25 13.49
N THR A 135 1.06 5.16 14.21
CA THR A 135 2.32 4.85 14.89
C THR A 135 3.47 4.45 13.95
N ILE A 136 3.14 4.03 12.73
CA ILE A 136 4.09 3.46 11.75
C ILE A 136 4.01 4.11 10.37
N THR A 137 3.11 5.08 10.19
CA THR A 137 2.95 5.81 8.94
C THR A 137 3.95 6.97 8.88
N GLY A 138 4.95 6.84 8.02
CA GLY A 138 5.95 7.89 7.80
C GLY A 138 5.44 9.01 6.90
N ALA A 139 5.54 10.25 7.38
CA ALA A 139 5.29 11.44 6.59
C ALA A 139 6.50 11.81 5.72
N ILE A 140 6.25 12.63 4.70
CA ILE A 140 7.30 13.27 3.91
C ILE A 140 7.16 14.78 3.99
N GLU A 141 8.28 15.50 3.96
CA GLU A 141 8.27 16.95 3.79
C GLU A 141 7.83 17.28 2.37
N SER A 142 6.85 18.17 2.24
CA SER A 142 6.24 18.51 0.96
C SER A 142 5.49 19.83 1.07
N THR A 143 5.41 20.57 -0.04
CA THR A 143 4.58 21.78 -0.19
C THR A 143 3.34 21.54 -1.05
N ALA A 144 3.07 20.27 -1.42
CA ALA A 144 1.98 19.89 -2.30
C ALA A 144 0.62 19.83 -1.55
N ASP A 145 -0.02 21.00 -1.42
CA ASP A 145 -1.32 21.20 -0.77
C ASP A 145 -2.54 20.97 -1.69
N THR A 146 -2.31 20.60 -2.95
CA THR A 146 -3.31 20.43 -4.01
C THR A 146 -2.97 19.22 -4.88
N MET A 147 -3.96 18.68 -5.58
CA MET A 147 -3.80 17.51 -6.46
C MET A 147 -2.76 17.77 -7.56
N GLU A 148 -2.82 18.96 -8.16
CA GLU A 148 -1.91 19.43 -9.20
C GLU A 148 -0.46 19.44 -8.70
N LYS A 149 -0.23 20.03 -7.52
CA LYS A 149 1.12 20.06 -6.93
C LYS A 149 1.62 18.67 -6.55
N ILE A 150 0.74 17.74 -6.15
CA ILE A 150 1.14 16.35 -5.88
C ILE A 150 1.59 15.68 -7.17
N ILE A 151 0.85 15.85 -8.26
CA ILE A 151 1.21 15.30 -9.58
C ILE A 151 2.57 15.84 -10.04
N GLU A 152 2.80 17.15 -9.91
CA GLU A 152 4.08 17.78 -10.24
C GLU A 152 5.23 17.22 -9.37
N GLU A 153 5.00 17.05 -8.07
CA GLU A 153 5.99 16.47 -7.15
C GLU A 153 6.31 15.01 -7.52
N VAL A 154 5.29 14.19 -7.83
CA VAL A 154 5.46 12.79 -8.22
C VAL A 154 6.20 12.69 -9.56
N ALA A 155 5.90 13.58 -10.51
CA ALA A 155 6.60 13.64 -11.81
C ALA A 155 8.10 13.92 -11.66
N ALA A 156 8.49 14.72 -10.65
CA ALA A 156 9.87 15.05 -10.35
C ALA A 156 10.57 14.04 -9.42
N ALA A 157 9.81 13.18 -8.72
CA ALA A 157 10.33 12.28 -7.70
C ALA A 157 11.12 11.10 -8.29
N ARG A 158 12.15 10.67 -7.54
CA ARG A 158 12.98 9.48 -7.86
C ARG A 158 12.83 8.34 -6.85
N GLN A 159 11.96 8.49 -5.85
CA GLN A 159 11.74 7.52 -4.77
C GLN A 159 10.40 6.80 -4.97
N THR A 160 10.32 5.53 -4.54
CA THR A 160 9.09 4.73 -4.61
C THR A 160 8.09 5.16 -3.54
N GLU A 161 6.79 5.02 -3.82
CA GLU A 161 5.69 5.49 -2.96
C GLU A 161 5.76 4.95 -1.51
N ARG A 162 6.12 3.67 -1.34
CA ARG A 162 6.19 3.01 -0.02
C ARG A 162 7.54 3.11 0.68
N GLY A 163 8.52 3.81 0.11
CA GLY A 163 9.91 3.82 0.63
C GLY A 163 10.07 4.32 2.09
N ASN A 164 9.09 5.08 2.60
CA ASN A 164 9.13 5.65 3.95
C ASN A 164 8.35 4.85 5.00
N ARG A 165 7.74 3.71 4.64
CA ARG A 165 7.05 2.85 5.60
C ARG A 165 8.06 2.00 6.37
N ALA A 166 8.06 2.11 7.70
CA ALA A 166 9.04 1.40 8.54
C ALA A 166 8.96 -0.13 8.41
N ASP A 167 7.76 -0.67 8.18
CA ASP A 167 7.52 -2.11 8.04
C ASP A 167 8.11 -2.72 6.76
N ASP A 168 8.27 -1.90 5.70
CA ASP A 168 8.73 -2.35 4.38
C ASP A 168 10.27 -2.37 4.28
N LYS A 169 10.99 -1.90 5.33
CA LYS A 169 12.46 -1.96 5.41
C LYS A 169 12.99 -3.34 5.85
N ARG A 170 12.13 -4.36 5.98
CA ARG A 170 12.51 -5.74 6.34
C ARG A 170 12.64 -6.61 5.06
N SER A 171 13.55 -7.59 5.07
CA SER A 171 14.11 -8.27 3.88
C SER A 171 13.09 -8.85 2.89
N GLU A 172 13.50 -8.99 1.62
CA GLU A 172 12.70 -9.54 0.50
C GLU A 172 12.05 -10.91 0.81
N THR A 173 12.71 -11.76 1.60
CA THR A 173 12.18 -13.07 2.05
C THR A 173 10.98 -12.96 2.99
N ALA A 174 10.90 -11.89 3.80
CA ALA A 174 9.83 -11.74 4.78
C ALA A 174 8.44 -11.59 4.13
N MET A 175 8.37 -11.15 2.87
CA MET A 175 7.10 -10.98 2.18
C MET A 175 6.54 -12.29 1.60
N GLU A 176 7.38 -13.17 1.07
CA GLU A 176 6.93 -14.50 0.61
C GLU A 176 6.42 -15.33 1.79
N ASP A 177 7.08 -15.23 2.94
CA ASP A 177 6.62 -15.89 4.16
C ASP A 177 5.31 -15.27 4.67
N ARG A 178 5.19 -13.94 4.67
CA ARG A 178 3.90 -13.25 4.95
C ARG A 178 2.77 -13.65 3.99
N LYS A 179 3.07 -13.95 2.72
CA LYS A 179 2.07 -14.46 1.76
C LYS A 179 1.58 -15.86 2.13
N LYS A 180 2.46 -16.73 2.62
CA LYS A 180 2.06 -18.03 3.16
C LYS A 180 1.24 -17.89 4.45
N GLU A 181 1.57 -16.88 5.26
CA GLU A 181 0.84 -16.55 6.50
C GLU A 181 -0.48 -15.79 6.26
N GLY A 182 -0.82 -15.46 5.01
CA GLY A 182 -2.11 -14.83 4.67
C GLY A 182 -2.17 -13.32 4.88
N TYR A 183 -1.03 -12.60 4.81
CA TYR A 183 -0.93 -11.13 4.89
C TYR A 183 -1.68 -10.39 3.75
N PHE A 184 -2.30 -11.14 2.82
CA PHE A 184 -3.17 -10.67 1.75
C PHE A 184 -4.41 -11.54 1.58
#